data_AF-A0A967RFG5-F1
#
_entry.id   AF-A0A967RFG5-F1
#
_cell.length_a   1.000
_cell.length_b   1.000
_cell.length_c   1.000
_cell.angle_alpha   90.00
_cell.angle_beta   90.00
_cell.angle_gamma   90.00
#
_symmetry.space_group_name_H-M   'P 1'
#
loop_
_entity.id
_entity.type
_entity.pdbx_description
1 polymer ?
#
loop_
_entity_poly.entity_id
_entity_poly.type
_entity_poly.pdbx_seq_one_letter_code
_entity_poly.pdbx_strand_id
1 'polypeptide(L)' 'MEVDVYNNNYLLSPGMFVEVQLFTKGNPNAMSVPKSAVVTSTERKYVIVVRNGKAVKVDVHTGNDD' A
#
# COMPACT_ATOMS: atom_id res chain seq x y z
N MET A 1 -10.94 -15.63 5.08
CA MET A 1 -9.70 -16.35 4.72
C MET A 1 -9.41 -17.29 5.87
N GLU A 2 -9.24 -18.55 5.57
CA GLU A 2 -8.82 -19.57 6.53
C GLU A 2 -7.36 -19.90 6.24
N VAL A 3 -6.56 -20.11 7.28
CA VAL A 3 -5.13 -20.40 7.17
C VAL A 3 -4.80 -21.55 8.09
N ASP A 4 -4.36 -22.66 7.50
CA ASP A 4 -3.83 -23.79 8.25
C ASP A 4 -2.41 -23.50 8.72
N VAL A 5 -2.12 -23.72 10.00
CA VAL A 5 -0.80 -23.54 10.59
C VAL A 5 -0.35 -24.85 11.22
N TYR A 6 0.87 -25.29 10.89
CA TYR A 6 1.46 -26.45 11.53
C TYR A 6 1.71 -26.17 13.02
N ASN A 7 1.16 -27.04 13.87
CA ASN A 7 1.29 -26.98 15.32
C ASN A 7 1.95 -28.25 15.88
N ASN A 8 3.01 -28.74 15.22
CA ASN A 8 3.65 -30.02 15.55
C ASN A 8 4.17 -30.09 17.00
N ASN A 9 4.46 -28.93 17.61
CA ASN A 9 4.97 -28.82 18.98
C ASN A 9 3.88 -28.38 19.99
N TYR A 10 2.60 -28.35 19.59
CA TYR A 10 1.47 -27.95 20.44
C TYR A 10 1.62 -26.58 21.14
N LEU A 11 2.30 -25.64 20.48
CA LEU A 11 2.53 -24.29 21.01
C LEU A 11 1.28 -23.40 20.90
N LEU A 12 0.36 -23.71 19.98
CA LEU A 12 -0.89 -22.99 19.80
C LEU A 12 -2.03 -23.76 20.48
N SER A 13 -2.61 -23.18 21.52
CA SER A 13 -3.75 -23.76 22.25
C SER A 13 -5.09 -23.27 21.68
N PRO A 14 -6.15 -24.10 21.66
CA PRO A 14 -7.49 -23.66 21.30
C PRO A 14 -7.93 -22.47 22.17
N GLY A 15 -8.45 -21.41 21.53
CA GLY A 15 -8.87 -20.17 22.20
C GLY A 15 -7.77 -19.11 22.36
N MET A 16 -6.54 -19.39 21.92
CA MET A 16 -5.46 -18.41 21.88
C MET A 16 -5.74 -17.32 20.83
N PHE A 17 -5.50 -16.07 21.19
CA PHE A 17 -5.53 -14.96 20.23
C PHE A 17 -4.25 -14.96 19.40
N VAL A 18 -4.39 -14.76 18.09
CA VAL A 18 -3.26 -14.68 17.16
C VAL A 18 -3.36 -13.41 16.32
N GLU A 19 -2.22 -12.76 16.07
CA GLU A 19 -2.09 -11.67 15.12
C GLU A 19 -1.46 -12.22 13.84
N VAL A 20 -2.09 -11.96 12.69
CA VAL A 20 -1.59 -12.38 11.38
C VAL A 20 -1.31 -11.14 10.54
N GLN A 21 -0.09 -11.03 10.03
CA GLN A 21 0.30 -9.98 9.10
C GLN A 21 0.34 -10.54 7.67
N LEU A 22 -0.55 -10.04 6.82
CA LEU A 22 -0.63 -10.41 5.42
C LEU A 22 0.07 -9.36 4.56
N PHE A 23 1.12 -9.77 3.84
CA PHE A 23 1.79 -8.91 2.86
C PHE A 23 1.22 -9.17 1.48
N THR A 24 0.45 -8.24 0.95
CA THR A 24 -0.04 -8.29 -0.43
C THR A 24 0.98 -7.65 -1.37
N LYS A 25 1.16 -8.24 -2.56
CA LYS A 25 2.00 -7.62 -3.60
C LYS A 25 1.25 -6.44 -4.21
N GLY A 26 1.90 -5.28 -4.28
CA GLY A 26 1.41 -4.14 -5.04
C GLY A 26 1.49 -4.36 -6.55
N ASN A 27 0.93 -3.42 -7.32
CA ASN A 27 1.05 -3.43 -8.78
C ASN A 27 2.54 -3.29 -9.20
N PRO A 28 3.13 -4.26 -9.91
CA PRO A 28 4.55 -4.23 -10.29
C PRO A 28 4.88 -3.09 -11.25
N ASN A 29 3.89 -2.53 -11.94
CA ASN A 29 4.04 -1.42 -12.87
C ASN A 29 3.77 -0.05 -12.21
N ALA A 30 3.44 0.00 -10.91
CA ALA A 30 3.22 1.25 -10.21
C ALA A 30 4.54 1.90 -9.79
N MET A 31 4.57 3.24 -9.81
CA MET A 31 5.68 4.01 -9.27
C MET A 31 5.47 4.28 -7.78
N SER A 32 6.52 4.10 -6.98
CA SER A 32 6.50 4.46 -5.56
C SER A 32 7.04 5.88 -5.34
N VAL A 33 6.28 6.70 -4.62
CA VAL A 33 6.67 8.04 -4.19
C VAL A 33 6.37 8.21 -2.70
N PRO A 34 7.08 9.11 -1.98
CA PRO A 34 6.74 9.43 -0.60
C PRO A 34 5.29 9.93 -0.49
N LYS A 35 4.59 9.54 0.59
CA LYS A 35 3.20 9.98 0.84
C LYS A 35 3.06 11.51 0.83
N SER A 36 4.07 12.23 1.33
CA SER A 36 4.11 13.69 1.36
C SER A 36 4.24 14.35 -0.02
N ALA A 37 4.66 13.60 -1.06
CA ALA A 37 4.77 14.11 -2.42
C ALA A 37 3.43 14.09 -3.19
N VAL A 38 2.43 13.38 -2.67
CA VAL A 38 1.09 13.30 -3.26
C VAL A 38 0.19 14.35 -2.62
N VAL A 39 -0.27 15.29 -3.44
CA VAL A 39 -1.26 16.29 -3.02
C VAL A 39 -2.65 15.74 -3.32
N THR A 40 -3.47 15.62 -2.29
CA THR A 40 -4.88 15.20 -2.41
C THR A 40 -5.77 16.42 -2.15
N SER A 41 -6.58 16.80 -3.14
CA SER A 41 -7.66 17.80 -2.98
C SER A 41 -9.03 17.14 -3.11
N THR A 42 -10.10 17.92 -2.92
CA THR A 42 -11.48 17.50 -3.20
C THR A 42 -11.73 17.16 -4.66
N GLU A 43 -10.91 17.66 -5.58
CA GLU A 43 -11.12 17.52 -7.03
C GLU A 43 -10.19 16.47 -7.65
N ARG A 44 -8.95 16.34 -7.16
CA ARG A 44 -7.95 15.46 -7.77
C ARG A 44 -6.77 15.13 -6.87
N LYS A 45 -6.05 14.08 -7.25
CA LYS A 45 -4.73 13.72 -6.72
C LYS A 45 -3.64 13.99 -7.75
N TYR A 46 -2.59 14.66 -7.35
CA TYR A 46 -1.47 15.00 -8.23
C TYR A 46 -0.13 15.06 -7.50
N VAL A 47 0.95 14.96 -8.26
CA VAL A 47 2.32 15.19 -7.80
C VAL A 47 2.93 16.39 -8.54
N ILE A 48 3.94 17.01 -7.96
CA ILE A 48 4.73 18.06 -8.64
C ILE A 48 6.06 17.44 -9.07
N VAL A 49 6.32 17.42 -10.37
CA VAL A 49 7.57 16.95 -10.96
C VAL A 49 8.38 18.11 -11.52
N VAL A 50 9.71 18.02 -11.46
CA VAL A 50 10.59 18.99 -12.12
C VAL A 50 10.90 18.48 -13.52
N ARG A 51 10.53 19.26 -14.54
CA ARG A 51 10.87 19.00 -15.95
C ARG A 51 11.53 20.25 -16.52
N ASN A 52 12.76 20.12 -17.01
CA ASN A 52 13.54 21.23 -17.57
C ASN A 52 13.61 22.45 -16.62
N GLY A 53 13.84 22.21 -15.32
CA GLY A 53 13.93 23.26 -14.30
C GLY A 53 12.60 23.91 -13.92
N LYS A 54 11.46 23.42 -14.42
CA LYS A 54 10.12 23.95 -14.13
C LYS A 54 9.29 22.93 -13.35
N ALA A 55 8.51 23.43 -12.39
CA ALA A 55 7.53 22.63 -11.67
C ALA A 55 6.31 22.35 -12.55
N VAL A 56 5.94 21.08 -12.68
CA VAL A 56 4.81 20.61 -13.48
C VAL A 56 3.91 19.76 -12.60
N LYS A 57 2.61 20.05 -12.59
CA LYS A 57 1.61 19.20 -11.93
C LYS A 57 1.27 18.01 -12.83
N VAL A 58 1.32 16.81 -12.29
CA VAL A 58 0.99 15.56 -12.98
C VAL A 58 -0.06 14.85 -12.15
N ASP A 59 -1.23 14.62 -12.76
CA ASP A 59 -2.31 13.89 -12.13
C ASP A 59 -1.92 12.41 -11.97
N VAL A 60 -2.30 11.82 -10.84
CA VAL A 60 -1.94 10.43 -10.50
C VAL A 60 -3.16 9.68 -10.01
N HIS A 61 -3.20 8.39 -10.31
CA HIS A 61 -4.14 7.46 -9.67
C HIS A 61 -3.38 6.65 -8.63
N THR A 62 -3.93 6.56 -7.43
CA THR A 62 -3.39 5.67 -6.39
C THR A 62 -4.09 4.33 -6.48
N GLY A 63 -3.41 3.24 -6.16
CA GLY A 63 -4.00 1.88 -6.22
C GLY A 63 -5.14 1.63 -5.24
N ASN A 64 -5.63 2.66 -4.54
CA ASN A 64 -6.71 2.61 -3.55
C ASN A 64 -7.93 3.43 -4.01
N ASP A 65 -8.02 3.75 -5.32
CA ASP A 65 -9.09 4.54 -5.95
C ASP A 65 -10.06 3.66 -6.80
N ASP A 66 -10.05 2.34 -6.63
CA ASP A 66 -11.07 1.42 -7.18
C ASP A 66 -11.85 0.71 -6.05
#